data_AF-A0A7S3TLC1-F1
#
_entry.id   AF-A0A7S3TLC1-F1
#
_cell.length_a   1.000
_cell.length_b   1.000
_cell.length_c   1.000
_cell.angle_alpha   90.00
_cell.angle_beta   90.00
_cell.angle_gamma   90.00
#
_symmetry.space_group_name_H-M   'P 1'
#
loop_
_entity.id
_entity.type
_entity.pdbx_description
1 polymer ?
#
loop_
_entity_poly.entity_id
_entity_poly.type
_entity_poly.pdbx_seq_one_letter_code
_entity_poly.pdbx_strand_id
1 'polypeptide(L)'
;RQCIMTSFMICCSIMIALSILGGFHVYLVLTNQTTIEFQTNFMRRKEARKNGEFFRNEYDLGRTRNFQAVFGPNPLCRFRWLLPCVAQKPSGDGLDFQSISRLRI
;
A
#
# COMPACT_ATOMS: atom_id res chain seq x y z
N ARG A 1 16.60 -36.76 -6.55
CA ARG A 1 17.41 -35.79 -5.75
C ARG A 1 17.50 -34.43 -6.44
N GLN A 2 17.84 -34.36 -7.74
CA GLN A 2 17.94 -33.09 -8.48
C GLN A 2 16.64 -32.26 -8.46
N CYS A 3 15.47 -32.88 -8.60
CA CYS A 3 14.18 -32.17 -8.54
C CYS A 3 13.90 -31.47 -7.19
N ILE A 4 14.40 -32.00 -6.08
CA ILE A 4 14.21 -31.40 -4.74
C ILE A 4 15.07 -30.15 -4.63
N MET A 5 16.32 -30.21 -5.10
CA MET A 5 17.23 -29.07 -5.09
C MET A 5 16.73 -27.94 -5.97
N THR A 6 16.27 -28.24 -7.19
CA THR A 6 15.73 -27.20 -8.09
C THR A 6 14.44 -26.60 -7.56
N SER A 7 13.54 -27.41 -7.00
CA SER A 7 12.31 -26.90 -6.37
C SER A 7 12.63 -25.97 -5.20
N PHE A 8 13.58 -26.35 -4.34
CA PHE A 8 14.01 -25.50 -3.23
C PHE A 8 14.59 -24.16 -3.70
N MET A 9 15.47 -24.18 -4.71
CA MET A 9 16.06 -22.96 -5.28
C MET A 9 15.00 -22.02 -5.86
N ILE A 10 14.04 -22.55 -6.62
CA ILE A 10 12.95 -21.77 -7.19
C ILE A 10 12.04 -21.21 -6.09
N CYS A 11 11.70 -22.01 -5.07
CA CYS A 11 10.90 -21.52 -3.95
C CYS A 11 11.59 -20.37 -3.21
N CYS A 12 12.89 -20.47 -2.94
CA CYS A 12 13.65 -19.40 -2.29
C CYS A 12 13.71 -18.13 -3.14
N SER A 13 13.96 -18.24 -4.45
CA SER A 13 14.03 -17.07 -5.33
C SER A 13 12.68 -16.36 -5.44
N ILE A 14 11.59 -17.13 -5.59
CA ILE A 14 10.22 -16.61 -5.60
C ILE A 14 9.87 -15.95 -4.26
N MET A 15 10.22 -16.58 -3.13
CA MET A 15 9.96 -16.03 -1.80
C MET A 15 10.61 -14.65 -1.63
N ILE A 16 11.86 -14.49 -2.06
CA ILE A 16 12.58 -13.21 -1.99
C ILE A 16 11.92 -12.17 -2.88
N ALA A 17 11.64 -12.51 -4.14
CA ALA A 17 11.00 -11.59 -5.10
C ALA A 17 9.63 -11.11 -4.60
N LEU A 18 8.79 -12.03 -4.12
CA LEU A 18 7.46 -11.71 -3.60
C LEU A 18 7.51 -10.93 -2.28
N SER A 19 8.51 -11.18 -1.43
CA SER A 19 8.66 -10.42 -0.18
C SER A 19 8.99 -8.95 -0.45
N ILE A 20 9.88 -8.69 -1.42
CA ILE A 20 10.23 -7.32 -1.83
C ILE A 20 9.01 -6.62 -2.42
N LEU A 21 8.33 -7.27 -3.37
CA LEU A 21 7.15 -6.71 -4.02
C LEU A 21 5.99 -6.50 -3.03
N GLY A 22 5.69 -7.51 -2.22
CA GLY A 22 4.65 -7.47 -1.20
C GLY A 22 4.93 -6.40 -0.15
N GLY A 23 6.16 -6.31 0.33
CA GLY A 23 6.58 -5.25 1.26
C GLY A 23 6.42 -3.85 0.68
N PHE A 24 6.76 -3.67 -0.60
CA PHE A 24 6.51 -2.42 -1.31
C PHE A 24 5.01 -2.09 -1.39
N HIS A 25 4.15 -3.04 -1.73
CA HIS A 25 2.71 -2.80 -1.75
C HIS A 25 2.11 -2.53 -0.36
N VAL A 26 2.62 -3.17 0.70
CA VAL A 26 2.24 -2.85 2.08
C VAL A 26 2.59 -1.38 2.40
N TYR A 27 3.77 -0.92 1.99
CA TYR A 27 4.16 0.49 2.14
C TYR A 27 3.19 1.43 1.41
N LEU A 28 2.82 1.11 0.16
CA LEU A 28 1.87 1.88 -0.64
C LEU A 28 0.49 2.00 0.05
N VAL A 29 -0.05 0.87 0.53
CA VAL A 29 -1.33 0.86 1.26
C VAL A 29 -1.26 1.71 2.53
N LEU A 30 -0.20 1.58 3.31
CA LEU A 30 -0.06 2.32 4.57
C LEU A 30 0.12 3.82 4.36
N THR A 31 0.62 4.25 3.19
CA THR A 31 0.82 5.65 2.81
C THR A 31 -0.25 6.20 1.86
N ASN A 32 -1.27 5.39 1.56
CA ASN A 32 -2.39 5.68 0.66
C ASN A 32 -1.98 6.35 -0.64
N GLN A 33 -1.12 5.67 -1.40
CA GLN A 33 -0.70 6.11 -2.73
C GLN A 33 -0.57 4.92 -3.67
N THR A 34 -0.83 5.13 -4.94
CA THR A 34 -0.60 4.11 -5.99
C THR A 34 0.88 4.04 -6.39
N THR A 35 1.28 3.01 -7.14
CA THR A 35 2.65 2.91 -7.68
C THR A 35 2.99 4.08 -8.62
N ILE A 36 2.00 4.57 -9.38
CA ILE A 36 2.17 5.73 -10.27
C ILE A 36 2.40 6.99 -9.43
N GLU A 37 1.56 7.22 -8.43
CA GLU A 37 1.71 8.35 -7.51
C GLU A 37 3.00 8.28 -6.70
N PHE A 38 3.45 7.08 -6.31
CA PHE A 38 4.72 6.92 -5.61
C PHE A 38 5.88 7.50 -6.43
N GLN A 39 5.92 7.25 -7.74
CA GLN A 39 6.96 7.80 -8.61
C GLN A 39 6.89 9.33 -8.67
N THR A 40 5.70 9.90 -8.84
CA THR A 40 5.50 11.35 -8.84
C THR A 40 5.84 11.97 -7.48
N ASN A 41 5.39 11.36 -6.39
CA ASN A 41 5.62 11.79 -5.02
C ASN A 41 7.10 11.67 -4.65
N PHE A 42 7.81 10.66 -5.15
CA PHE A 42 9.25 10.52 -4.93
C PHE A 42 10.02 11.73 -5.48
N MET A 43 9.67 12.16 -6.70
CA MET A 43 10.26 13.36 -7.29
C MET A 43 9.90 14.62 -6.51
N ARG A 44 8.62 14.80 -6.15
CA ARG A 44 8.16 15.94 -5.33
C ARG A 44 8.81 15.99 -3.95
N ARG A 45 8.99 14.85 -3.28
CA ARG A 45 9.70 14.73 -2.00
C ARG A 45 11.16 15.16 -2.12
N LYS A 46 11.82 14.75 -3.20
CA LYS A 46 13.21 15.10 -3.47
C LYS A 46 13.36 16.61 -3.71
N GLU A 47 12.42 17.22 -4.42
CA GLU A 47 12.38 18.66 -4.66
C GLU A 47 12.07 19.46 -3.39
N ALA A 48 11.01 19.10 -2.65
CA ALA A 48 10.67 19.72 -1.37
C ALA A 48 11.86 19.69 -0.40
N ARG A 49 12.56 18.54 -0.29
CA ARG A 49 13.76 18.42 0.55
C ARG A 49 14.89 19.36 0.13
N LYS A 50 15.06 19.65 -1.16
CA LYS A 50 16.06 20.62 -1.64
C LYS A 50 15.69 22.05 -1.25
N ASN A 51 14.39 22.35 -1.25
CA ASN A 51 13.86 23.67 -0.92
C ASN A 51 13.69 23.89 0.59
N GLY A 52 13.97 22.87 1.42
CA GLY A 52 13.75 22.92 2.87
C GLY A 52 12.28 22.74 3.27
N GLU A 53 11.44 22.27 2.36
CA GLU A 53 10.01 22.08 2.57
C GLU A 53 9.67 20.63 2.96
N PHE A 54 8.55 20.47 3.65
CA PHE A 54 8.02 19.16 4.02
C PHE A 54 6.95 18.70 3.01
N PHE A 55 7.20 17.57 2.34
CA PHE A 55 6.22 16.94 1.49
C PHE A 55 5.27 16.03 2.29
N ARG A 56 3.97 16.21 2.10
CA ARG A 56 2.93 15.32 2.64
C ARG A 56 2.02 14.84 1.51
N ASN A 57 1.76 13.53 1.48
CA ASN A 57 0.76 12.98 0.56
C ASN A 57 -0.65 13.43 0.97
N GLU A 58 -1.43 13.99 0.04
CA GLU A 58 -2.76 14.52 0.31
C GLU A 58 -3.78 13.45 0.68
N TYR A 59 -3.57 12.22 0.21
CA TYR A 59 -4.44 11.08 0.49
C TYR A 59 -4.01 10.30 1.74
N ASP A 60 -2.87 10.64 2.37
CA ASP A 60 -2.42 9.98 3.59
C ASP A 60 -3.18 10.53 4.82
N LEU A 61 -4.21 9.78 5.24
CA LEU A 61 -5.07 10.09 6.38
C LEU A 61 -4.66 9.35 7.66
N GLY A 62 -3.49 8.71 7.64
CA GLY A 62 -2.98 7.86 8.71
C GLY A 62 -3.19 6.36 8.47
N ARG A 63 -2.23 5.56 8.95
CA ARG A 63 -2.09 4.11 8.64
C ARG A 63 -3.39 3.31 8.77
N THR A 64 -4.15 3.50 9.85
CA THR A 64 -5.40 2.76 10.09
C THR A 64 -6.47 3.10 9.06
N ARG A 65 -6.67 4.39 8.75
CA ARG A 65 -7.67 4.84 7.78
C ARG A 65 -7.27 4.45 6.36
N ASN A 66 -5.99 4.57 6.03
CA ASN A 66 -5.44 4.18 4.74
C ASN A 66 -5.63 2.67 4.50
N PHE A 67 -5.33 1.85 5.51
CA PHE A 67 -5.54 0.40 5.41
C PHE A 67 -7.04 0.06 5.28
N GLN A 68 -7.91 0.74 6.01
CA GLN A 68 -9.37 0.57 5.91
C GLN A 68 -9.93 1.02 4.56
N ALA A 69 -9.32 2.01 3.90
CA ALA A 69 -9.75 2.44 2.56
C ALA A 69 -9.61 1.31 1.53
N VAL A 70 -8.60 0.44 1.70
CA VAL A 70 -8.35 -0.69 0.80
C VAL A 70 -9.07 -1.97 1.23
N PHE A 71 -9.04 -2.29 2.52
CA PHE A 71 -9.53 -3.58 3.04
C PHE A 71 -10.90 -3.51 3.75
N GLY A 72 -11.52 -2.34 3.79
CA GLY A 72 -12.79 -2.10 4.47
C GLY A 72 -12.65 -1.87 5.98
N PRO A 73 -13.77 -1.68 6.70
CA PRO A 73 -13.78 -1.41 8.14
C PRO A 73 -13.42 -2.64 8.99
N ASN A 74 -12.78 -2.40 10.15
CA ASN A 74 -12.32 -3.45 11.09
C ASN A 74 -11.46 -4.59 10.49
N PRO A 75 -10.53 -4.32 9.55
CA PRO A 75 -9.84 -5.41 8.86
C PRO A 75 -8.85 -6.10 9.80
N LEU A 76 -8.06 -5.35 10.58
CA LEU A 76 -7.05 -5.93 11.48
C LEU A 76 -7.64 -6.82 12.59
N CYS A 77 -8.79 -6.46 13.15
CA CYS A 77 -9.36 -7.16 14.31
C CYS A 77 -10.01 -8.51 13.98
N ARG A 78 -10.42 -8.74 12.72
CA ARG A 78 -11.18 -9.95 12.34
C ARG A 78 -10.44 -10.84 11.32
N PHE A 79 -9.25 -10.45 10.86
CA PHE A 79 -8.45 -11.14 9.83
C PHE A 79 -9.19 -11.51 8.53
N ARG A 80 -10.44 -11.05 8.33
CA ARG A 80 -11.27 -11.37 7.17
C ARG A 80 -10.70 -10.86 5.85
N TRP A 81 -9.90 -9.80 5.90
CA TRP A 81 -9.21 -9.24 4.74
C TRP A 81 -8.18 -10.20 4.13
N LEU A 82 -7.73 -11.22 4.86
CA LEU A 82 -6.82 -12.26 4.34
C LEU A 82 -7.53 -13.27 3.43
N LEU A 83 -8.86 -13.37 3.50
CA LEU A 83 -9.64 -14.35 2.76
C LEU A 83 -10.41 -13.66 1.62
N PRO A 84 -10.05 -13.89 0.34
CA PRO A 84 -10.71 -13.24 -0.80
C PRO A 84 -12.22 -13.47 -0.83
N CYS A 85 -12.70 -14.64 -0.40
CA CYS A 85 -14.11 -14.99 -0.42
C CYS A 85 -14.96 -14.24 0.62
N VAL A 86 -14.33 -13.64 1.63
CA VAL A 86 -14.99 -13.00 2.77
C VAL A 86 -14.65 -11.50 2.84
N ALA A 87 -13.61 -11.07 2.13
CA ALA A 87 -13.20 -9.68 2.05
C ALA A 87 -14.36 -8.81 1.53
N GLN A 88 -14.61 -7.70 2.24
CA GLN A 88 -15.62 -6.74 1.83
C GLN A 88 -15.07 -5.84 0.73
N LYS A 89 -15.95 -5.38 -0.16
CA LYS A 89 -15.58 -4.38 -1.16
C LYS A 89 -15.06 -3.11 -0.45
N PRO A 90 -13.96 -2.51 -0.92
CA PRO A 90 -13.51 -1.21 -0.41
C PRO A 90 -14.62 -0.16 -0.53
N SER A 91 -14.69 0.73 0.45
CA SER A 91 -15.67 1.81 0.47
C SER A 91 -15.25 2.93 -0.50
N GLY A 92 -16.18 3.46 -1.28
CA GLY A 92 -15.94 4.50 -2.27
C GLY A 92 -16.46 4.12 -3.66
N ASP A 93 -16.50 5.11 -4.55
CA ASP A 93 -16.90 4.97 -5.95
C ASP A 93 -15.71 4.78 -6.90
N GLY A 94 -14.49 5.01 -6.40
CA GLY A 94 -13.25 4.96 -7.19
C GLY A 94 -13.03 6.18 -8.08
N LEU A 95 -13.90 7.19 -7.98
CA LEU A 95 -13.81 8.47 -8.67
C LEU A 95 -13.39 9.57 -7.69
N ASP A 96 -13.95 9.54 -6.48
CA ASP A 96 -13.65 10.48 -5.41
C ASP A 96 -12.97 9.78 -4.23
N PHE A 97 -11.86 10.37 -3.77
CA PHE A 97 -11.08 9.88 -2.65
C PHE A 97 -11.01 10.92 -1.53
N GLN A 98 -11.02 10.44 -0.28
CA GLN A 98 -10.87 11.30 0.88
C GLN A 98 -9.45 11.87 0.94
N SER A 99 -9.33 13.19 1.06
CA SER A 99 -8.07 13.91 1.12
C SER A 99 -8.02 14.85 2.33
N ILE A 100 -6.81 15.25 2.73
CA ILE A 100 -6.59 16.17 3.85
C ILE A 100 -7.27 17.52 3.60
N SER A 101 -7.25 18.01 2.36
CA SER A 101 -7.87 19.29 1.99
C SER A 101 -9.38 19.29 2.21
N ARG A 102 -10.04 18.17 1.91
CA ARG A 102 -11.49 18.01 2.10
C ARG A 102 -11.90 17.92 3.58
N LEU A 103 -11.03 17.43 4.46
CA LEU A 103 -11.31 17.34 5.91
C LEU A 103 -11.15 18.67 6.66
N ARG A 104 -10.58 19.70 6.02
CA ARG A 104 -10.34 21.02 6.63
C ARG A 104 -11.47 22.02 6.33
N ILE A 105 -12.38 21.69 5.42
CA ILE A 105 -13.57 22.47 5.08
C ILE A 105 -14.72 22.03 6.01
#